data_AF-A0A5J6FDI0-F1
#
_entry.id   AF-A0A5J6FDI0-F1
#
_cell.length_a   1.000
_cell.length_b   1.000
_cell.length_c   1.000
_cell.angle_alpha   90.00
_cell.angle_beta   90.00
_cell.angle_gamma   90.00
#
_symmetry.space_group_name_H-M   'P 1'
#
loop_
_entity.id
_entity.type
_entity.pdbx_description
1 polymer ?
#
loop_
_entity_poly.entity_id
_entity_poly.type
_entity_poly.pdbx_seq_one_letter_code
_entity_poly.pdbx_strand_id
1 'polypeptide(L)'
;MSTDDRKRGVIRLRGPRPPAGTEPRDPARAEPPPPPARTEPPPPPARTGPPRLPATVRTPVPGGAEPSPQHPPLLTGRAPRARFGGRGTLQANLNWLPDAGADLNLCCLVAFRDGTARVVQALADDYGSLTEWPYISLDHDDRTGDSSDGETLRVDLARGALFERLLFFVYIYEGAADFRRLGASVTVTAPGDPGCRILLDDSPQSAVACAIALVTPDTEGVTVCREVRWFTGRPDVIIHEQVDRAYGFGMDWFPASKPPLPPRDARRRRHP
;
A
#
# COMPACT_ATOMS: atom_id res chain seq x y z
N MET A 1 21.25 -25.29 -26.95
CA MET A 1 19.80 -25.54 -26.93
C MET A 1 19.52 -26.39 -25.72
N SER A 2 18.80 -25.87 -24.72
CA SER A 2 18.33 -26.66 -23.59
C SER A 2 16.89 -26.25 -23.32
N THR A 3 15.98 -27.01 -23.90
CA THR A 3 14.54 -27.01 -23.66
C THR A 3 14.28 -27.70 -22.32
N ASP A 4 13.86 -26.94 -21.31
CA ASP A 4 13.26 -27.52 -20.10
C ASP A 4 11.74 -27.33 -20.18
N ASP A 5 11.09 -28.40 -20.63
CA ASP A 5 9.66 -28.52 -20.90
C ASP A 5 8.94 -29.20 -19.73
N ARG A 6 9.00 -28.57 -18.55
CA ARG A 6 8.28 -29.05 -17.36
C ARG A 6 6.95 -28.33 -17.22
N LYS A 7 5.87 -29.07 -17.51
CA LYS A 7 4.47 -28.70 -17.35
C LYS A 7 4.22 -27.95 -16.03
N ARG A 8 3.93 -26.65 -16.11
CA ARG A 8 3.47 -25.83 -15.00
C ARG A 8 2.06 -26.30 -14.61
N GLY A 9 2.01 -27.12 -13.56
CA GLY A 9 0.75 -27.50 -12.91
C GLY A 9 0.12 -26.27 -12.27
N VAL A 10 -1.09 -25.93 -12.70
CA VAL A 10 -1.97 -24.98 -12.03
C VAL A 10 -2.42 -25.60 -10.72
N ILE A 11 -2.11 -24.98 -9.57
CA ILE A 11 -2.63 -25.39 -8.27
C ILE A 11 -3.27 -24.17 -7.60
N ARG A 12 -4.54 -24.33 -7.20
CA ARG A 12 -5.36 -23.32 -6.52
C ARG A 12 -5.13 -23.39 -5.01
N LEU A 13 -4.98 -22.23 -4.38
CA LEU A 13 -5.18 -22.07 -2.94
C LEU A 13 -6.69 -22.22 -2.67
N ARG A 14 -7.08 -23.19 -1.83
CA ARG A 14 -8.48 -23.37 -1.40
C ARG A 14 -8.61 -22.86 0.03
N GLY A 15 -9.22 -21.69 0.21
CA GLY A 15 -9.76 -21.25 1.50
C GLY A 15 -11.02 -22.05 1.88
N PRO A 16 -11.48 -21.97 3.15
CA PRO A 16 -12.60 -22.77 3.64
C PRO A 16 -13.93 -22.45 2.93
N ARG A 17 -14.76 -23.49 2.78
CA ARG A 17 -16.01 -23.52 2.01
C ARG A 17 -17.14 -22.75 2.73
N PRO A 18 -17.85 -21.81 2.06
CA PRO A 18 -19.07 -21.23 2.62
C PRO A 18 -20.24 -22.24 2.62
N PRO A 19 -21.17 -22.16 3.60
CA PRO A 19 -22.35 -23.02 3.64
C PRO A 19 -23.29 -22.75 2.46
N ALA A 20 -23.99 -23.81 2.06
CA ALA A 20 -24.81 -23.88 0.86
C ALA A 20 -26.10 -23.04 0.94
N GLY A 21 -26.28 -22.18 -0.07
CA GLY A 21 -27.50 -22.06 -0.87
C GLY A 21 -28.81 -21.65 -0.19
N THR A 22 -29.18 -20.38 -0.36
CA THR A 22 -30.57 -19.95 -0.54
C THR A 22 -30.62 -19.01 -1.74
N GLU A 23 -31.31 -19.40 -2.81
CA GLU A 23 -31.46 -18.59 -4.04
C GLU A 23 -32.21 -17.27 -3.76
N PRO A 24 -31.79 -16.13 -4.33
CA PRO A 24 -32.62 -14.93 -4.37
C PRO A 24 -33.43 -14.87 -5.67
N ARG A 25 -34.74 -14.63 -5.51
CA ARG A 25 -35.67 -14.24 -6.57
C ARG A 25 -35.29 -12.88 -7.17
N ASP A 26 -35.47 -12.80 -8.48
CA ASP A 26 -35.32 -11.63 -9.36
C ASP A 26 -36.29 -10.48 -8.95
N PRO A 27 -35.82 -9.25 -8.67
CA PRO A 27 -36.69 -8.09 -8.66
C PRO A 27 -36.57 -7.30 -9.96
N ALA A 28 -37.75 -6.98 -10.51
CA ALA A 28 -37.96 -6.22 -11.72
C ALA A 28 -37.20 -4.87 -11.78
N ARG A 29 -36.73 -4.57 -12.98
CA ARG A 29 -36.07 -3.34 -13.42
C ARG A 29 -36.92 -2.09 -13.10
N ALA A 30 -36.47 -1.27 -12.16
CA ALA A 30 -36.94 0.10 -11.96
C ALA A 30 -36.11 1.09 -12.79
N GLU A 31 -36.77 2.02 -13.46
CA GLU A 31 -36.19 3.06 -14.31
C GLU A 31 -35.60 4.22 -13.48
N PRO A 32 -34.46 4.83 -13.87
CA PRO A 32 -33.84 5.91 -13.10
C PRO A 32 -34.58 7.25 -13.26
N PRO A 33 -34.64 8.09 -12.21
CA PRO A 33 -35.24 9.43 -12.28
C PRO A 33 -34.36 10.43 -13.07
N PRO A 34 -34.94 11.50 -13.64
CA PRO A 34 -34.22 12.49 -14.43
C PRO A 34 -33.29 13.38 -13.57
N PRO A 35 -32.21 13.93 -14.17
CA PRO A 35 -31.25 14.77 -13.45
C PRO A 35 -31.80 16.16 -13.11
N PRO A 36 -31.37 16.78 -11.99
CA PRO A 36 -31.77 18.13 -11.63
C PRO A 36 -31.12 19.19 -12.52
N ALA A 37 -31.87 20.28 -12.77
CA ALA A 37 -31.43 21.44 -13.53
C ALA A 37 -30.29 22.19 -12.81
N ARG A 38 -29.27 22.60 -13.56
CA ARG A 38 -28.13 23.39 -13.07
C ARG A 38 -28.54 24.85 -12.89
N THR A 39 -28.47 25.35 -11.66
CA THR A 39 -28.45 26.80 -11.36
C THR A 39 -27.02 27.34 -11.46
N GLU A 40 -26.86 28.42 -12.22
CA GLU A 40 -25.60 29.15 -12.41
C GLU A 40 -25.26 30.01 -11.18
N PRO A 41 -24.00 30.06 -10.70
CA PRO A 41 -23.59 30.93 -9.61
C PRO A 41 -23.41 32.39 -10.06
N PRO A 42 -23.66 33.39 -9.18
CA PRO A 42 -23.53 34.81 -9.53
C PRO A 42 -22.07 35.24 -9.70
N PRO A 43 -21.80 36.33 -10.46
CA PRO A 43 -20.45 36.80 -10.76
C PRO A 43 -19.75 37.44 -9.54
N PRO A 44 -18.40 37.39 -9.47
CA PRO A 44 -17.63 37.95 -8.37
C PRO A 44 -17.55 39.49 -8.43
N PRO A 45 -17.47 40.20 -7.28
CA PRO A 45 -17.33 41.64 -7.25
C PRO A 45 -15.93 42.12 -7.68
N ALA A 46 -15.89 43.32 -8.27
CA ALA A 46 -14.69 43.98 -8.78
C ALA A 46 -13.69 44.34 -7.68
N ARG A 47 -12.40 44.12 -7.97
CA ARG A 47 -11.26 44.44 -7.10
C ARG A 47 -11.05 45.96 -7.00
N THR A 48 -11.18 46.51 -5.81
CA THR A 48 -10.70 47.85 -5.46
C THR A 48 -9.28 47.75 -4.90
N GLY A 49 -8.36 48.55 -5.43
CA GLY A 49 -6.96 48.59 -5.01
C GLY A 49 -6.78 49.21 -3.62
N PRO A 50 -5.68 48.89 -2.89
CA PRO A 50 -5.48 49.38 -1.55
C PRO A 50 -4.93 50.82 -1.52
N PRO A 51 -5.27 51.63 -0.49
CA PRO A 51 -4.65 52.94 -0.26
C PRO A 51 -3.25 52.79 0.35
N ARG A 52 -2.34 53.70 -0.02
CA ARG A 52 -0.94 53.76 0.40
C ARG A 52 -0.76 54.81 1.51
N LEU A 53 -0.30 54.42 2.71
CA LEU A 53 0.24 55.28 3.79
C LEU A 53 1.22 54.47 4.69
N PRO A 54 2.02 55.12 5.57
CA PRO A 54 3.41 55.52 5.37
C PRO A 54 4.44 54.60 6.06
N ALA A 55 5.72 54.77 5.73
CA ALA A 55 6.83 54.02 6.30
C ALA A 55 6.94 54.20 7.82
N THR A 56 6.95 53.09 8.56
CA THR A 56 7.30 53.08 9.99
C THR A 56 8.41 52.04 10.25
N VAL A 57 9.38 52.50 11.02
CA VAL A 57 10.63 51.88 11.51
C VAL A 57 10.63 50.35 11.60
N ARG A 58 11.59 49.71 10.92
CA ARG A 58 11.90 48.28 11.03
C ARG A 58 12.68 48.01 12.32
N THR A 59 12.06 47.32 13.27
CA THR A 59 12.75 46.48 14.26
C THR A 59 12.90 45.06 13.70
N PRO A 60 13.99 44.34 14.00
CA PRO A 60 14.21 43.00 13.45
C PRO A 60 13.32 41.98 14.18
N VAL A 61 12.30 41.48 13.50
CA VAL A 61 11.52 40.31 13.92
C VAL A 61 12.28 39.05 13.44
N PRO A 62 12.55 38.05 14.30
CA PRO A 62 13.19 36.82 13.86
C PRO A 62 12.30 36.11 12.84
N GLY A 63 12.91 35.66 11.74
CA GLY A 63 12.22 35.16 10.56
C GLY A 63 11.20 34.07 10.85
N GLY A 64 9.94 34.36 10.51
CA GLY A 64 8.95 33.33 10.24
C GLY A 64 9.37 32.59 8.97
N ALA A 65 9.93 31.40 9.13
CA ALA A 65 10.06 30.47 8.03
C ALA A 65 8.64 30.13 7.56
N GLU A 66 8.36 30.31 6.26
CA GLU A 66 7.22 29.65 5.63
C GLU A 66 7.33 28.14 5.89
N PRO A 67 6.25 27.44 6.28
CA PRO A 67 6.30 26.00 6.41
C PRO A 67 6.49 25.42 5.02
N SER A 68 7.71 24.97 4.72
CA SER A 68 7.95 24.00 3.66
C SER A 68 6.95 22.86 3.80
N PRO A 69 6.46 22.23 2.72
CA PRO A 69 5.61 21.06 2.82
C PRO A 69 6.36 20.00 3.65
N GLN A 70 5.99 19.88 4.92
CA GLN A 70 6.69 19.00 5.84
C GLN A 70 6.30 17.59 5.45
N HIS A 71 7.25 16.82 4.91
CA HIS A 71 7.08 15.39 4.73
C HIS A 71 6.64 14.75 6.07
N PRO A 72 5.82 13.69 6.04
CA PRO A 72 5.46 12.96 7.26
C PRO A 72 6.72 12.59 8.07
N PRO A 73 6.65 12.59 9.41
CA PRO A 73 7.79 12.34 10.26
C PRO A 73 8.43 10.97 9.96
N LEU A 74 9.76 10.92 9.97
CA LEU A 74 10.51 9.69 9.71
C LEU A 74 10.58 8.81 10.97
N LEU A 75 10.18 7.54 10.83
CA LEU A 75 10.43 6.54 11.87
C LEU A 75 11.88 6.04 11.78
N THR A 76 12.54 5.94 12.93
CA THR A 76 13.92 5.48 13.06
C THR A 76 14.04 4.40 14.13
N GLY A 77 15.18 3.74 14.24
CA GLY A 77 15.42 2.79 15.35
C GLY A 77 15.29 3.42 16.74
N ARG A 78 15.50 4.74 16.88
CA ARG A 78 15.34 5.48 18.15
C ARG A 78 13.90 5.92 18.43
N ALA A 79 13.10 6.09 17.37
CA ALA A 79 11.69 6.44 17.45
C ALA A 79 10.90 5.57 16.45
N PRO A 80 10.68 4.28 16.77
CA PRO A 80 10.16 3.32 15.79
C PRO A 80 8.63 3.29 15.74
N ARG A 81 7.91 4.15 16.45
CA ARG A 81 6.45 4.04 16.60
C ARG A 81 5.74 5.31 16.15
N ALA A 82 4.64 5.13 15.42
CA ALA A 82 3.63 6.15 15.16
C ALA A 82 2.25 5.61 15.55
N ARG A 83 1.37 6.49 16.01
CA ARG A 83 -0.01 6.16 16.35
C ARG A 83 -0.96 6.85 15.39
N PHE A 84 -2.02 6.15 15.05
CA PHE A 84 -3.08 6.61 14.15
C PHE A 84 -4.44 6.37 14.80
N GLY A 85 -5.40 7.26 14.56
CA GLY A 85 -6.76 7.10 15.05
C GLY A 85 -7.50 5.95 14.37
N GLY A 86 -8.51 5.37 15.03
CA GLY A 86 -9.28 4.23 14.50
C GLY A 86 -10.33 4.54 13.43
N ARG A 87 -10.24 5.67 12.72
CA ARG A 87 -11.26 6.10 11.76
C ARG A 87 -10.70 6.18 10.34
N GLY A 88 -11.53 5.83 9.37
CA GLY A 88 -11.17 5.92 7.94
C GLY A 88 -10.25 4.78 7.51
N THR A 89 -9.32 5.08 6.62
CA THR A 89 -8.46 4.08 5.98
C THR A 89 -7.01 4.37 6.31
N LEU A 90 -6.30 3.37 6.85
CA LEU A 90 -4.84 3.40 6.94
C LEU A 90 -4.29 3.04 5.56
N GLN A 91 -3.42 3.88 5.01
CA GLN A 91 -2.76 3.64 3.74
C GLN A 91 -1.26 3.46 3.97
N ALA A 92 -0.68 2.41 3.41
CA ALA A 92 0.76 2.22 3.32
C ALA A 92 1.14 2.25 1.83
N ASN A 93 1.83 3.31 1.43
CA ASN A 93 2.17 3.59 0.05
C ASN A 93 3.68 3.41 -0.16
N LEU A 94 4.04 2.43 -0.98
CA LEU A 94 5.41 2.09 -1.35
C LEU A 94 5.79 2.81 -2.63
N ASN A 95 6.90 3.55 -2.61
CA ASN A 95 7.53 4.10 -3.81
C ASN A 95 9.01 3.73 -3.86
N TRP A 96 9.55 3.68 -5.07
CA TRP A 96 10.96 3.53 -5.37
C TRP A 96 11.33 4.38 -6.58
N LEU A 97 12.62 4.47 -6.91
CA LEU A 97 13.09 5.24 -8.04
C LEU A 97 12.56 4.66 -9.36
N PRO A 98 12.03 5.49 -10.26
CA PRO A 98 11.75 5.07 -11.64
C PRO A 98 13.01 4.53 -12.31
N ASP A 99 12.85 3.63 -13.27
CA ASP A 99 13.96 2.99 -14.02
C ASP A 99 15.00 2.25 -13.14
N ALA A 100 14.69 1.97 -11.87
CA ALA A 100 15.57 1.17 -11.00
C ALA A 100 15.72 -0.28 -11.49
N GLY A 101 14.93 -0.70 -12.49
CA GLY A 101 14.97 -2.03 -13.08
C GLY A 101 14.57 -3.11 -12.08
N ALA A 102 13.61 -2.80 -11.21
CA ALA A 102 13.11 -3.70 -10.17
C ALA A 102 11.58 -3.70 -10.14
N ASP A 103 11.05 -4.91 -9.98
CA ASP A 103 9.65 -5.18 -9.67
C ASP A 103 9.57 -5.48 -8.16
N LEU A 104 9.16 -4.46 -7.39
CA LEU A 104 8.89 -4.59 -5.97
C LEU A 104 7.43 -4.98 -5.76
N ASN A 105 7.17 -5.81 -4.76
CA ASN A 105 5.80 -6.19 -4.39
C ASN A 105 5.54 -5.83 -2.94
N LEU A 106 4.60 -4.93 -2.71
CA LEU A 106 4.04 -4.62 -1.41
C LEU A 106 3.00 -5.67 -1.01
N CYS A 107 3.10 -6.18 0.20
CA CYS A 107 2.24 -7.25 0.70
C CYS A 107 1.83 -7.01 2.15
N CYS A 108 0.68 -7.55 2.53
CA CYS A 108 0.18 -7.53 3.90
C CYS A 108 -0.11 -8.95 4.39
N LEU A 109 0.53 -9.38 5.48
CA LEU A 109 0.03 -10.50 6.27
C LEU A 109 -0.92 -9.96 7.33
N VAL A 110 -2.09 -10.58 7.50
CA VAL A 110 -3.06 -10.22 8.53
C VAL A 110 -3.44 -11.45 9.34
N ALA A 111 -3.44 -11.31 10.67
CA ALA A 111 -4.04 -12.24 11.60
C ALA A 111 -5.30 -11.60 12.18
N PHE A 112 -6.38 -12.38 12.23
CA PHE A 112 -7.67 -11.98 12.77
C PHE A 112 -7.87 -12.55 14.16
N ARG A 113 -8.68 -11.88 14.97
CA ARG A 113 -8.96 -12.32 16.37
C ARG A 113 -9.71 -13.64 16.47
N ASP A 114 -10.32 -14.10 15.38
CA ASP A 114 -10.95 -15.42 15.30
C ASP A 114 -9.94 -16.56 15.03
N GLY A 115 -8.64 -16.23 14.93
CA GLY A 115 -7.55 -17.16 14.67
C GLY A 115 -7.28 -17.42 13.19
N THR A 116 -8.03 -16.80 12.28
CA THR A 116 -7.75 -16.91 10.84
C THR A 116 -6.62 -15.96 10.41
N ALA A 117 -5.94 -16.29 9.31
CA ALA A 117 -4.90 -15.47 8.72
C ALA A 117 -5.03 -15.41 7.20
N ARG A 118 -4.54 -14.32 6.59
CA ARG A 118 -4.57 -14.09 5.15
C ARG A 118 -3.36 -13.26 4.70
N VAL A 119 -3.02 -13.40 3.42
CA VAL A 119 -2.11 -12.49 2.70
C VAL A 119 -2.90 -11.67 1.67
N VAL A 120 -2.55 -10.40 1.52
CA VAL A 120 -2.98 -9.53 0.41
C VAL A 120 -1.73 -9.13 -0.38
N GLN A 121 -1.73 -9.38 -1.69
CA GLN A 121 -0.56 -9.29 -2.57
C GLN A 121 -0.94 -9.34 -4.06
N ALA A 122 0.00 -8.95 -4.94
CA ALA A 122 -0.18 -9.07 -6.39
C ALA A 122 -0.09 -10.52 -6.92
N LEU A 123 0.57 -11.43 -6.20
CA LEU A 123 0.65 -12.84 -6.64
C LEU A 123 -0.74 -13.49 -6.65
N ALA A 124 -1.02 -14.25 -7.71
CA ALA A 124 -2.30 -14.92 -7.93
C ALA A 124 -3.54 -14.01 -7.86
N ASP A 125 -3.36 -12.71 -8.15
CA ASP A 125 -4.42 -11.69 -8.12
C ASP A 125 -5.14 -11.55 -6.75
N ASP A 126 -4.41 -11.78 -5.65
CA ASP A 126 -4.95 -11.71 -4.28
C ASP A 126 -4.95 -10.27 -3.72
N TYR A 127 -5.55 -9.34 -4.48
CA TYR A 127 -5.57 -7.91 -4.15
C TYR A 127 -6.47 -7.53 -2.98
N GLY A 128 -7.27 -8.46 -2.44
CA GLY A 128 -8.17 -8.22 -1.30
C GLY A 128 -9.36 -7.29 -1.62
N SER A 129 -9.99 -6.76 -0.58
CA SER A 129 -11.16 -5.88 -0.65
C SER A 129 -11.27 -5.05 0.63
N LEU A 130 -11.70 -3.79 0.52
CA LEU A 130 -12.02 -2.95 1.70
C LEU A 130 -13.45 -3.17 2.21
N THR A 131 -14.36 -3.61 1.36
CA THR A 131 -15.79 -3.76 1.70
C THR A 131 -16.15 -5.17 2.13
N GLU A 132 -15.35 -6.15 1.74
CA GLU A 132 -15.49 -7.56 2.09
C GLU A 132 -14.24 -8.04 2.81
N TRP A 133 -14.32 -9.17 3.52
CA TRP A 133 -13.13 -9.80 4.10
C TRP A 133 -12.07 -9.98 2.99
N PRO A 134 -10.81 -9.55 3.20
CA PRO A 134 -10.13 -9.31 4.47
C PRO A 134 -10.15 -7.86 5.00
N TYR A 135 -10.94 -6.94 4.42
CA TYR A 135 -10.98 -5.50 4.77
C TYR A 135 -9.64 -4.78 4.59
N ILE A 136 -8.82 -5.34 3.70
CA ILE A 136 -7.50 -4.87 3.29
C ILE A 136 -7.45 -5.02 1.77
N SER A 137 -6.96 -4.01 1.06
CA SER A 137 -6.77 -4.06 -0.38
C SER A 137 -5.42 -3.54 -0.83
N LEU A 138 -4.85 -4.13 -1.87
CA LEU A 138 -3.77 -3.57 -2.68
C LEU A 138 -4.39 -3.00 -3.97
N ASP A 139 -4.01 -1.80 -4.40
CA ASP A 139 -4.64 -1.19 -5.59
C ASP A 139 -4.20 -1.79 -6.91
N HIS A 140 -2.91 -2.04 -7.08
CA HIS A 140 -2.35 -2.58 -8.30
C HIS A 140 -0.96 -3.17 -8.08
N ASP A 141 -0.42 -3.70 -9.17
CA ASP A 141 0.91 -4.30 -9.30
C ASP A 141 1.77 -3.38 -10.19
N ASP A 142 2.62 -2.53 -9.58
CA ASP A 142 3.56 -1.69 -10.32
C ASP A 142 4.89 -2.43 -10.50
N ARG A 143 5.07 -3.01 -11.69
CA ARG A 143 6.25 -3.82 -11.99
C ARG A 143 7.48 -3.01 -12.40
N THR A 144 7.35 -1.71 -12.62
CA THR A 144 8.43 -0.89 -13.18
C THR A 144 8.85 0.27 -12.28
N GLY A 145 7.97 0.72 -11.38
CA GLY A 145 8.14 1.98 -10.66
C GLY A 145 7.82 3.19 -11.53
N ASP A 146 7.19 2.98 -12.70
CA ASP A 146 6.79 4.08 -13.59
C ASP A 146 5.50 4.76 -13.11
N SER A 147 4.75 4.12 -12.20
CA SER A 147 3.63 4.76 -11.53
C SER A 147 4.16 5.87 -10.64
N SER A 148 3.68 7.10 -10.82
CA SER A 148 4.01 8.21 -9.92
C SER A 148 3.55 7.96 -8.48
N ASP A 149 2.62 7.01 -8.31
CA ASP A 149 1.94 6.74 -7.05
C ASP A 149 2.42 5.41 -6.42
N GLY A 150 3.30 4.65 -7.09
CA GLY A 150 3.81 3.36 -6.61
C GLY A 150 2.70 2.36 -6.26
N GLU A 151 2.88 1.51 -5.26
CA GLU A 151 1.86 0.55 -4.79
C GLU A 151 1.25 0.96 -3.45
N THR A 152 -0.07 0.83 -3.27
CA THR A 152 -0.74 1.21 -2.01
C THR A 152 -1.58 0.09 -1.41
N LEU A 153 -1.19 -0.34 -0.20
CA LEU A 153 -2.05 -1.10 0.70
C LEU A 153 -2.99 -0.16 1.45
N ARG A 154 -4.25 -0.59 1.59
CA ARG A 154 -5.29 0.11 2.35
C ARG A 154 -5.92 -0.84 3.35
N VAL A 155 -6.15 -0.37 4.57
CA VAL A 155 -6.80 -1.12 5.66
C VAL A 155 -7.98 -0.33 6.18
N ASP A 156 -9.16 -0.95 6.27
CA ASP A 156 -10.34 -0.31 6.88
C ASP A 156 -10.20 -0.28 8.41
N LEU A 157 -9.94 0.90 8.97
CA LEU A 157 -9.77 1.06 10.42
C LEU A 157 -11.08 0.94 11.18
N ALA A 158 -12.24 1.09 10.53
CA ALA A 158 -13.53 0.79 11.16
C ALA A 158 -13.67 -0.70 11.50
N ARG A 159 -12.86 -1.57 10.88
CA ARG A 159 -12.77 -3.01 11.18
C ARG A 159 -11.62 -3.36 12.11
N GLY A 160 -10.96 -2.38 12.72
CA GLY A 160 -9.80 -2.57 13.61
C GLY A 160 -9.98 -3.65 14.68
N ALA A 161 -11.20 -3.78 15.22
CA ALA A 161 -11.54 -4.79 16.22
C ALA A 161 -11.49 -6.24 15.72
N LEU A 162 -11.54 -6.49 14.40
CA LEU A 162 -11.43 -7.83 13.82
C LEU A 162 -9.98 -8.29 13.71
N PHE A 163 -9.05 -7.34 13.59
CA PHE A 163 -7.63 -7.64 13.41
C PHE A 163 -6.96 -7.91 14.76
N GLU A 164 -6.10 -8.91 14.79
CA GLU A 164 -5.12 -9.11 15.86
C GLU A 164 -3.86 -8.29 15.57
N ARG A 165 -3.34 -8.40 14.35
CA ARG A 165 -2.15 -7.68 13.88
C ARG A 165 -2.00 -7.79 12.36
N LEU A 166 -1.30 -6.83 11.79
CA LEU A 166 -0.95 -6.80 10.38
C LEU A 166 0.57 -6.60 10.23
N LEU A 167 1.16 -7.21 9.20
CA LEU A 167 2.56 -7.01 8.84
C LEU A 167 2.64 -6.53 7.41
N PHE A 168 3.08 -5.30 7.21
CA PHE A 168 3.45 -4.80 5.90
C PHE A 168 4.86 -5.27 5.59
N PHE A 169 5.04 -5.91 4.44
CA PHE A 169 6.35 -6.35 3.97
C PHE A 169 6.47 -6.16 2.47
N VAL A 170 7.70 -6.11 1.99
CA VAL A 170 8.03 -5.95 0.57
C VAL A 170 9.09 -6.97 0.18
N TYR A 171 9.06 -7.43 -1.06
CA TYR A 171 10.11 -8.27 -1.63
C TYR A 171 10.41 -7.88 -3.09
N ILE A 172 11.60 -8.23 -3.56
CA ILE A 172 11.98 -8.12 -4.97
C ILE A 172 11.42 -9.35 -5.69
N TYR A 173 10.46 -9.15 -6.59
CA TYR A 173 9.92 -10.22 -7.43
C TYR A 173 10.82 -10.49 -8.64
N GLU A 174 11.25 -9.42 -9.31
CA GLU A 174 12.14 -9.49 -10.46
C GLU A 174 13.05 -8.25 -10.50
N GLY A 175 14.20 -8.36 -11.17
CA GLY A 175 15.08 -7.23 -11.41
C GLY A 175 16.13 -7.01 -10.33
N ALA A 176 16.38 -5.75 -10.00
CA ALA A 176 17.56 -5.35 -9.21
C ALA A 176 17.63 -6.07 -7.86
N ALA A 177 18.80 -6.64 -7.57
CA ALA A 177 19.02 -7.52 -6.43
C ALA A 177 19.36 -6.80 -5.11
N ASP A 178 19.26 -5.46 -5.05
CA ASP A 178 19.80 -4.68 -3.93
C ASP A 178 18.92 -3.46 -3.59
N PHE A 179 18.18 -3.55 -2.48
CA PHE A 179 17.30 -2.50 -1.98
C PHE A 179 17.98 -1.14 -1.78
N ARG A 180 19.29 -1.12 -1.45
CA ARG A 180 20.08 0.13 -1.27
C ARG A 180 20.08 1.02 -2.50
N ARG A 181 19.83 0.46 -3.69
CA ARG A 181 19.84 1.18 -4.97
C ARG A 181 18.46 1.60 -5.43
N LEU A 182 17.40 1.12 -4.77
CA LEU A 182 16.02 1.35 -5.19
C LEU A 182 15.47 2.68 -4.71
N GLY A 183 16.09 3.29 -3.68
CA GLY A 183 15.53 4.49 -3.04
C GLY A 183 14.14 4.23 -2.46
N ALA A 184 13.85 2.99 -2.07
CA ALA A 184 12.53 2.56 -1.65
C ALA A 184 12.14 3.19 -0.31
N SER A 185 10.91 3.66 -0.20
CA SER A 185 10.33 4.14 1.05
C SER A 185 8.84 3.89 1.11
N VAL A 186 8.34 3.69 2.33
CA VAL A 186 6.92 3.54 2.60
C VAL A 186 6.43 4.75 3.38
N THR A 187 5.37 5.37 2.89
CA THR A 187 4.65 6.43 3.62
C THR A 187 3.35 5.86 4.14
N VAL A 188 3.11 5.99 5.44
CA VAL A 188 1.88 5.55 6.09
C VAL A 188 1.03 6.76 6.48
N THR A 189 -0.23 6.77 6.09
CA THR A 189 -1.16 7.88 6.34
C THR A 189 -2.53 7.38 6.79
N ALA A 190 -3.24 8.21 7.55
CA ALA A 190 -4.67 8.03 7.84
C ALA A 190 -5.33 9.41 7.99
N PRO A 191 -6.66 9.53 7.77
CA PRO A 191 -7.36 10.80 7.89
C PRO A 191 -7.21 11.43 9.29
N GLY A 192 -6.70 12.65 9.34
CA GLY A 192 -6.55 13.41 10.59
C GLY A 192 -5.24 13.15 11.35
N ASP A 193 -4.39 12.23 10.86
CA ASP A 193 -3.07 11.94 11.44
C ASP A 193 -1.94 12.58 10.62
N PRO A 194 -0.80 12.94 11.24
CA PRO A 194 0.35 13.53 10.53
C PRO A 194 1.08 12.57 9.59
N GLY A 195 0.73 11.27 9.62
CA GLY A 195 1.41 10.22 8.89
C GLY A 195 2.78 9.85 9.47
N CYS A 196 3.46 8.92 8.81
CA CYS A 196 4.88 8.68 9.03
C CYS A 196 5.55 8.13 7.76
N ARG A 197 6.87 8.20 7.70
CA ARG A 197 7.68 7.63 6.62
C ARG A 197 8.66 6.60 7.16
N ILE A 198 8.93 5.56 6.39
CA ILE A 198 9.89 4.50 6.67
C ILE A 198 10.80 4.36 5.45
N LEU A 199 12.10 4.54 5.63
CA LEU A 199 13.10 4.32 4.58
C LEU A 199 13.56 2.85 4.59
N LEU A 200 13.82 2.32 3.39
CA LEU A 200 14.29 0.96 3.14
C LEU A 200 15.71 0.99 2.54
N ASP A 201 16.61 1.75 3.18
CA ASP A 201 17.93 2.13 2.67
C ASP A 201 19.12 1.50 3.42
N ASP A 202 18.85 0.78 4.51
CA ASP A 202 19.85 0.12 5.36
C ASP A 202 19.98 -1.40 5.11
N SER A 203 19.57 -1.87 3.93
CA SER A 203 19.53 -3.30 3.62
C SER A 203 20.92 -3.94 3.51
N PRO A 204 21.13 -5.15 4.07
CA PRO A 204 22.25 -6.01 3.70
C PRO A 204 22.23 -6.34 2.20
N GLN A 205 23.40 -6.54 1.59
CA GLN A 205 23.52 -6.81 0.15
C GLN A 205 22.73 -8.04 -0.33
N SER A 206 22.54 -9.03 0.54
CA SER A 206 21.83 -10.28 0.24
C SER A 206 20.33 -10.24 0.57
N ALA A 207 19.80 -9.08 0.97
CA ALA A 207 18.40 -8.97 1.35
C ALA A 207 17.50 -8.96 0.10
N VAL A 208 16.51 -9.85 0.08
CA VAL A 208 15.52 -9.96 -1.01
C VAL A 208 14.11 -9.59 -0.55
N ALA A 209 13.91 -9.43 0.76
CA ALA A 209 12.68 -8.93 1.35
C ALA A 209 12.92 -8.14 2.64
N CYS A 210 11.93 -7.35 3.02
CA CYS A 210 11.92 -6.55 4.23
C CYS A 210 10.53 -6.59 4.87
N ALA A 211 10.45 -6.99 6.14
CA ALA A 211 9.30 -6.66 6.97
C ALA A 211 9.39 -5.18 7.33
N ILE A 212 8.47 -4.37 6.83
CA ILE A 212 8.51 -2.92 6.88
C ILE A 212 7.99 -2.44 8.23
N ALA A 213 6.77 -2.85 8.58
CA ALA A 213 6.11 -2.41 9.80
C ALA A 213 5.10 -3.44 10.31
N LEU A 214 5.07 -3.58 11.64
CA LEU A 214 4.03 -4.31 12.36
C LEU A 214 2.96 -3.31 12.81
N VAL A 215 1.71 -3.56 12.42
CA VAL A 215 0.56 -2.74 12.80
C VAL A 215 -0.27 -3.52 13.81
N THR A 216 -0.48 -2.93 14.98
CA THR A 216 -1.27 -3.53 16.06
C THR A 216 -2.46 -2.63 16.39
N PRO A 217 -3.69 -3.10 16.18
CA PRO A 217 -4.89 -2.39 16.61
C PRO A 217 -5.04 -2.36 18.14
N ASP A 218 -5.56 -1.25 18.64
CA ASP A 218 -5.95 -1.05 20.04
C ASP A 218 -7.35 -0.39 20.11
N THR A 219 -7.80 -0.02 21.30
CA THR A 219 -9.14 0.53 21.52
C THR A 219 -9.34 1.93 20.93
N GLU A 220 -8.26 2.68 20.66
CA GLU A 220 -8.31 4.07 20.18
C GLU A 220 -7.87 4.20 18.71
N GLY A 221 -7.22 3.16 18.17
CA GLY A 221 -6.84 3.10 16.76
C GLY A 221 -5.80 2.02 16.49
N VAL A 222 -4.68 2.41 15.90
CA VAL A 222 -3.59 1.49 15.58
C VAL A 222 -2.24 2.09 15.92
N THR A 223 -1.32 1.23 16.35
CA THR A 223 0.11 1.55 16.45
C THR A 223 0.86 0.92 15.29
N VAL A 224 1.59 1.73 14.53
CA VAL A 224 2.51 1.29 13.48
C VAL A 224 3.93 1.28 14.06
N CYS A 225 4.56 0.12 14.09
CA CYS A 225 5.93 -0.08 14.57
C CYS A 225 6.85 -0.38 13.38
N ARG A 226 7.87 0.45 13.16
CA ARG A 226 8.95 0.24 12.20
C ARG A 226 9.69 -1.04 12.57
N GLU A 227 9.61 -2.03 11.70
CA GLU A 227 10.37 -3.28 11.81
C GLU A 227 11.69 -3.15 11.05
N VAL A 228 11.62 -2.79 9.75
CA VAL A 228 12.75 -2.79 8.80
C VAL A 228 13.69 -3.98 9.05
N ARG A 229 13.07 -5.15 9.09
CA ARG A 229 13.76 -6.43 9.33
C ARG A 229 14.00 -7.09 7.97
N TRP A 230 15.27 -7.26 7.65
CA TRP A 230 15.72 -7.77 6.36
C TRP A 230 15.77 -9.31 6.33
N PHE A 231 15.43 -9.87 5.17
CA PHE A 231 15.43 -11.31 4.92
C PHE A 231 16.27 -11.64 3.70
N THR A 232 17.17 -12.62 3.85
CA THR A 232 17.90 -13.21 2.73
C THR A 232 17.19 -14.48 2.26
N GLY A 233 17.05 -14.62 0.95
CA GLY A 233 16.40 -15.77 0.34
C GLY A 233 17.11 -17.07 0.70
N ARG A 234 16.31 -18.12 0.90
CA ARG A 234 16.80 -19.47 1.14
C ARG A 234 16.28 -20.38 0.03
N PRO A 235 17.08 -21.37 -0.41
CA PRO A 235 16.69 -22.24 -1.52
C PRO A 235 15.53 -23.19 -1.17
N ASP A 236 15.30 -23.45 0.12
CA ASP A 236 14.36 -24.47 0.62
C ASP A 236 13.00 -23.91 1.04
N VAL A 237 12.85 -22.59 1.12
CA VAL A 237 11.64 -21.94 1.66
C VAL A 237 11.35 -20.67 0.87
N ILE A 238 10.12 -20.52 0.39
CA ILE A 238 9.72 -19.29 -0.31
C ILE A 238 9.80 -18.08 0.62
N ILE A 239 10.07 -16.89 0.07
CA ILE A 239 10.34 -15.71 0.89
C ILE A 239 9.16 -15.32 1.80
N HIS A 240 7.93 -15.53 1.33
CA HIS A 240 6.71 -15.29 2.09
C HIS A 240 6.63 -16.14 3.35
N GLU A 241 6.93 -17.43 3.22
CA GLU A 241 6.94 -18.36 4.32
C GLU A 241 8.06 -18.05 5.33
N GLN A 242 9.21 -17.54 4.87
CA GLN A 242 10.26 -17.08 5.79
C GLN A 242 9.81 -15.87 6.63
N VAL A 243 9.14 -14.91 5.99
CA VAL A 243 8.57 -13.75 6.68
C VAL A 243 7.47 -14.20 7.65
N ASP A 244 6.54 -15.05 7.21
CA ASP A 244 5.52 -15.63 8.06
C ASP A 244 6.13 -16.33 9.27
N ARG A 245 7.02 -17.32 9.10
CA ARG A 245 7.66 -18.05 10.21
C ARG A 245 8.35 -17.13 11.22
N ALA A 246 8.92 -16.01 10.76
CA ALA A 246 9.60 -15.05 11.62
C ALA A 246 8.66 -14.20 12.47
N TYR A 247 7.38 -14.09 12.08
CA TYR A 247 6.35 -13.34 12.80
C TYR A 247 5.23 -14.23 13.34
N GLY A 248 5.11 -15.49 12.92
CA GLY A 248 4.15 -16.49 13.40
C GLY A 248 2.70 -16.25 12.98
N PHE A 249 2.42 -16.00 11.70
CA PHE A 249 1.03 -16.00 11.18
C PHE A 249 0.51 -17.43 10.95
N GLY A 250 1.41 -18.38 10.68
CA GLY A 250 1.10 -19.81 10.65
C GLY A 250 0.28 -20.24 9.44
N MET A 251 0.50 -19.60 8.27
CA MET A 251 -0.20 -19.95 7.05
C MET A 251 0.52 -21.07 6.28
N ASP A 252 -0.27 -21.79 5.48
CA ASP A 252 0.26 -22.76 4.52
C ASP A 252 0.60 -22.06 3.20
N TRP A 253 1.83 -22.29 2.73
CA TRP A 253 2.39 -21.60 1.58
C TRP A 253 2.61 -22.54 0.40
N PHE A 254 2.25 -22.05 -0.79
CA PHE A 254 2.50 -22.71 -2.06
C PHE A 254 3.09 -21.71 -3.06
N PRO A 255 3.97 -22.13 -3.97
CA PRO A 255 4.48 -21.24 -5.03
C PRO A 255 3.35 -20.64 -5.86
N ALA A 256 3.42 -19.34 -6.11
CA ALA A 256 2.52 -18.59 -6.97
C ALA A 256 3.33 -17.69 -7.91
N SER A 257 2.71 -17.26 -9.01
CA SER A 257 3.31 -16.32 -9.97
C SER A 257 2.31 -15.22 -10.32
N LYS A 258 2.82 -14.07 -10.74
CA LYS A 258 1.98 -13.01 -11.29
C LYS A 258 1.33 -13.46 -12.61
N PRO A 259 0.11 -13.00 -12.93
CA PRO A 259 -0.41 -13.16 -14.28
C PRO A 259 0.47 -12.40 -15.29
N PRO A 260 0.50 -12.83 -16.57
CA PRO A 260 1.21 -12.09 -17.61
C PRO A 260 0.60 -10.69 -17.78
N LEU A 261 1.44 -9.68 -18.00
CA LEU A 261 0.95 -8.36 -18.37
C LEU A 261 0.17 -8.44 -19.68
N PRO A 262 -0.91 -7.65 -19.86
CA PRO A 262 -1.51 -7.50 -21.17
C PRO A 262 -0.46 -7.02 -22.18
N PRO A 263 -0.57 -7.40 -23.46
CA PRO A 263 0.33 -6.89 -24.49
C PRO A 263 0.34 -5.35 -24.42
N ARG A 264 1.53 -4.74 -24.35
CA ARG A 264 1.64 -3.29 -24.52
C ARG A 264 1.04 -2.96 -25.88
N ASP A 265 -0.12 -2.32 -25.90
CA ASP A 265 -0.80 -1.95 -27.14
C ASP A 265 0.21 -1.15 -28.00
N ALA A 266 0.55 -1.68 -29.18
CA ALA A 266 1.46 -1.04 -30.14
C ALA A 266 0.87 0.25 -30.76
N ARG A 267 -0.13 0.86 -30.14
CA ARG A 267 -0.78 2.11 -30.56
C ARG A 267 0.00 3.35 -30.10
N ARG A 268 1.31 3.35 -30.36
CA ARG A 268 2.11 4.57 -30.52
C ARG A 268 3.02 4.44 -31.74
N ARG A 269 2.47 3.98 -32.85
CA ARG A 269 3.00 4.30 -34.18
C ARG A 269 1.82 4.61 -35.10
N ARG A 270 1.79 5.87 -35.54
CA ARG A 270 0.97 6.51 -36.60
C ARG A 270 0.10 7.63 -36.05
N HIS A 271 0.63 8.84 -36.11
CA HIS A 271 0.09 9.79 -37.06
C HIS A 271 1.26 10.54 -37.75
N PRO A 272 1.14 10.80 -39.06
CA PRO A 272 2.18 11.39 -39.90
C PRO A 272 2.47 12.86 -39.56
#